data_AF-A0A3C1FQF5-F1
#
_entry.id   AF-A0A3C1FQF5-F1
#
_cell.length_a   1.000
_cell.length_b   1.000
_cell.length_c   1.000
_cell.angle_alpha   90.00
_cell.angle_beta   90.00
_cell.angle_gamma   90.00
#
_symmetry.space_group_name_H-M   'P 1'
#
loop_
_entity.id
_entity.type
_entity.pdbx_description
1 polymer ?
#
loop_
_entity_poly.entity_id
_entity_poly.type
_entity_poly.pdbx_seq_one_letter_code
_entity_poly.pdbx_strand_id
1 'polypeptide(L)'
;VEGSDLFVRDNFVFMRTTEGPQKVDVLYRRIDDSFLDPLCFRPDSTLGVPGLMNAYRAGTINLANAVGTGIADDKQVYMYVPKMISFYLGEEPILKNVETYACGEPDACAYVLDHLSELVVKEVHGSGG
;
A
#
# COMPACT_ATOMS: atom_id res chain seq x y z
N VAL A 1 11.72 -16.34 4.56
CA VAL A 1 12.81 -15.68 3.83
C VAL A 1 12.88 -14.24 4.28
N GLU A 2 14.08 -13.73 4.46
CA GLU A 2 14.39 -12.32 4.64
C GLU A 2 15.01 -11.75 3.35
N GLY A 3 15.20 -10.43 3.27
CA GLY A 3 15.80 -9.79 2.09
C GLY A 3 17.17 -10.38 1.72
N SER A 4 17.97 -10.79 2.71
CA SER A 4 19.29 -11.40 2.55
C SER A 4 19.25 -12.81 1.92
N ASP A 5 18.15 -13.54 2.09
CA ASP A 5 17.94 -14.87 1.50
C ASP A 5 17.66 -14.80 0.00
N LEU A 6 17.27 -13.62 -0.49
CA LEU A 6 16.88 -13.38 -1.87
C LEU A 6 17.92 -12.53 -2.60
N PHE A 7 17.97 -12.66 -3.92
CA PHE A 7 18.75 -11.78 -4.77
C PHE A 7 18.16 -11.71 -6.18
N VAL A 8 18.47 -10.63 -6.90
CA VAL A 8 18.06 -10.43 -8.28
C VAL A 8 19.23 -10.66 -9.23
N ARG A 9 19.00 -11.41 -10.31
CA ARG A 9 19.95 -11.59 -11.41
C ARG A 9 19.17 -11.68 -12.73
N ASP A 10 19.58 -10.91 -13.74
CA ASP A 10 18.93 -10.86 -15.06
C ASP A 10 17.42 -10.59 -14.96
N ASN A 11 17.02 -9.68 -14.06
CA ASN A 11 15.64 -9.39 -13.69
C ASN A 11 14.85 -10.56 -13.08
N PHE A 12 15.45 -11.71 -12.77
CA PHE A 12 14.78 -12.78 -12.05
C PHE A 12 15.17 -12.77 -10.57
N VAL A 13 14.20 -13.08 -9.70
CA VAL A 13 14.42 -13.21 -8.26
C VAL A 13 14.73 -14.66 -7.93
N PHE A 14 15.75 -14.87 -7.12
CA PHE A 14 16.17 -16.19 -6.66
C PHE A 14 16.31 -16.22 -5.14
N MET A 15 15.98 -17.36 -4.55
CA MET A 15 16.29 -17.73 -3.18
C MET A 15 17.62 -18.48 -3.13
N ARG A 16 18.45 -18.15 -2.16
CA ARG A 16 19.69 -18.89 -1.87
C ARG A 16 19.35 -20.21 -1.19
N THR A 17 19.84 -21.31 -1.75
CA THR A 17 19.71 -22.65 -1.13
C THR A 17 21.03 -23.40 -1.20
N THR A 18 21.15 -24.48 -0.44
CA THR A 18 22.35 -25.35 -0.45
C THR A 18 22.54 -26.08 -1.78
N GLU A 19 21.47 -26.31 -2.53
CA GLU A 19 21.50 -26.98 -3.84
C GLU A 19 21.67 -26.00 -5.01
N GLY A 20 21.76 -24.70 -4.71
CA GLY A 20 21.91 -23.63 -5.68
C GLY A 20 20.74 -22.63 -5.69
N PRO A 21 20.77 -21.63 -6.57
CA PRO A 21 19.70 -20.63 -6.65
C PRO A 21 18.38 -21.24 -7.11
N GLN A 22 17.32 -21.05 -6.32
CA GLN A 22 15.95 -21.45 -6.71
C GLN A 22 15.16 -20.21 -7.12
N LYS A 23 14.55 -20.24 -8.30
CA LYS A 23 13.76 -19.10 -8.81
C LYS A 23 12.49 -18.90 -7.96
N VAL A 24 12.13 -17.64 -7.72
CA VAL A 24 10.89 -17.23 -7.05
C VAL A 24 9.99 -16.51 -8.05
N ASP A 25 8.82 -17.07 -8.34
CA ASP A 25 7.86 -16.48 -9.29
C ASP A 25 6.81 -15.57 -8.62
N VAL A 26 6.52 -15.80 -7.33
CA VAL A 26 5.56 -15.03 -6.54
C VAL A 26 6.13 -14.82 -5.14
N LEU A 27 6.08 -13.57 -4.65
CA LEU A 27 6.48 -13.22 -3.29
C LEU A 27 5.30 -12.60 -2.54
N TYR A 28 4.82 -13.32 -1.51
CA TYR A 28 3.93 -12.74 -0.51
C TYR A 28 4.76 -11.90 0.47
N ARG A 29 4.65 -10.59 0.35
CA ARG A 29 5.43 -9.64 1.16
C ARG A 29 4.69 -9.28 2.44
N ARG A 30 5.46 -9.11 3.52
CA ARG A 30 5.03 -8.58 4.82
C ARG A 30 5.88 -7.40 5.25
N ILE A 31 6.32 -6.63 4.26
CA ILE A 31 7.20 -5.47 4.36
C ILE A 31 6.53 -4.35 3.56
N ASP A 32 6.54 -3.14 4.11
CA ASP A 32 5.99 -1.96 3.46
C ASP A 32 6.79 -1.58 2.21
N ASP A 33 6.13 -0.93 1.26
CA ASP A 33 6.67 -0.60 -0.07
C ASP A 33 8.03 0.10 0.02
N SER A 34 8.14 1.05 0.95
CA SER A 34 9.32 1.88 1.14
C SER A 34 10.58 1.09 1.51
N PHE A 35 10.44 -0.13 2.04
CA PHE A 35 11.54 -0.98 2.45
C PHE A 35 11.86 -2.11 1.45
N LEU A 36 11.07 -2.29 0.38
CA LEU A 36 11.17 -3.45 -0.52
C LEU A 36 12.44 -3.51 -1.37
N ASP A 37 12.95 -2.38 -1.82
CA ASP A 37 14.10 -2.30 -2.72
C ASP A 37 14.91 -1.02 -2.43
N PRO A 38 16.10 -1.13 -1.84
CA PRO A 38 16.92 0.03 -1.53
C PRO A 38 17.46 0.76 -2.77
N LEU A 39 17.38 0.16 -3.97
CA LEU A 39 17.75 0.83 -5.22
C LEU A 39 16.60 1.70 -5.78
N CYS A 40 15.38 1.51 -5.29
CA CYS A 40 14.18 2.21 -5.78
C CYS A 40 13.55 3.12 -4.72
N PHE A 41 13.58 2.71 -3.45
CA PHE A 41 12.91 3.38 -2.34
C PHE A 41 13.92 3.88 -1.31
N ARG A 42 13.83 3.42 -0.06
CA ARG A 42 14.72 3.82 1.02
C ARG A 42 16.11 3.22 0.85
N PRO A 43 17.15 4.01 0.57
CA PRO A 43 18.50 3.47 0.34
C PRO A 43 19.14 2.89 1.61
N ASP A 44 18.61 3.26 2.79
CA ASP A 44 19.02 2.72 4.09
C ASP A 44 18.28 1.43 4.48
N SER A 45 17.34 0.94 3.65
CA SER A 45 16.62 -0.31 3.94
C SER A 45 17.54 -1.52 3.88
N THR A 46 17.58 -2.28 4.97
CA THR A 46 18.23 -3.59 5.06
C THR A 46 17.23 -4.75 4.96
N LEU A 47 15.94 -4.48 4.84
CA LEU A 47 14.86 -5.48 4.84
C LEU A 47 14.54 -6.01 3.44
N GLY A 48 14.73 -5.17 2.43
CA GLY A 48 14.37 -5.43 1.03
C GLY A 48 15.39 -6.24 0.23
N VAL A 49 15.14 -6.35 -1.07
CA VAL A 49 16.02 -7.03 -2.03
C VAL A 49 16.43 -6.02 -3.11
N PRO A 50 17.72 -5.67 -3.22
CA PRO A 50 18.20 -4.76 -4.26
C PRO A 50 17.80 -5.23 -5.66
N GLY A 51 17.10 -4.38 -6.41
CA GLY A 51 16.65 -4.65 -7.78
C GLY A 51 15.32 -5.40 -7.89
N LEU A 52 14.63 -5.66 -6.78
CA LEU A 52 13.31 -6.30 -6.79
C LEU A 52 12.31 -5.54 -7.65
N MET A 53 12.35 -4.21 -7.65
CA MET A 53 11.43 -3.40 -8.45
C MET A 53 11.73 -3.49 -9.95
N ASN A 54 12.98 -3.73 -10.35
CA ASN A 54 13.32 -3.98 -11.74
C ASN A 54 12.74 -5.33 -12.20
N ALA A 55 12.86 -6.38 -11.37
CA ALA A 55 12.25 -7.68 -11.64
C ALA A 55 10.71 -7.56 -11.73
N TYR A 56 10.08 -6.89 -10.77
CA TYR A 56 8.63 -6.69 -10.77
C TYR A 56 8.15 -5.95 -12.02
N ARG A 57 8.83 -4.86 -12.41
CA ARG A 57 8.51 -4.10 -13.64
C ARG A 57 8.77 -4.89 -14.92
N ALA A 58 9.73 -5.82 -14.90
CA ALA A 58 10.00 -6.72 -16.01
C ALA A 58 8.98 -7.88 -16.12
N GLY A 59 8.05 -8.01 -15.17
CA GLY A 59 7.01 -9.04 -15.17
C GLY A 59 7.52 -10.45 -14.86
N THR A 60 8.71 -10.57 -14.29
CA THR A 60 9.36 -11.86 -13.98
C THR A 60 9.05 -12.38 -12.58
N ILE A 61 8.40 -11.56 -11.75
CA ILE A 61 7.91 -11.89 -10.41
C ILE A 61 6.59 -11.16 -10.14
N ASN A 62 5.70 -11.79 -9.37
CA ASN A 62 4.51 -11.15 -8.83
C ASN A 62 4.66 -10.86 -7.34
N LEU A 63 4.24 -9.67 -6.90
CA LEU A 63 4.24 -9.27 -5.49
C LEU A 63 2.81 -9.25 -4.96
N ALA A 64 2.60 -9.84 -3.78
CA ALA A 64 1.32 -9.85 -3.09
C ALA A 64 1.49 -9.24 -1.69
N ASN A 65 0.86 -8.11 -1.35
CA ASN A 65 0.09 -7.22 -2.23
C ASN A 65 0.98 -6.50 -3.26
N ALA A 66 0.38 -5.97 -4.32
CA ALA A 66 1.08 -5.14 -5.29
C ALA A 66 1.68 -3.88 -4.62
N VAL A 67 2.67 -3.27 -5.26
CA VAL A 67 3.24 -2.00 -4.81
C VAL A 67 2.27 -0.86 -5.17
N GLY A 68 2.09 0.08 -4.24
CA GLY A 68 1.24 1.26 -4.39
C GLY A 68 -0.20 1.10 -3.91
N THR A 69 -0.57 -0.05 -3.32
CA THR A 69 -1.96 -0.28 -2.88
C THR A 69 -2.43 0.67 -1.78
N GLY A 70 -1.51 1.29 -1.03
CA GLY A 70 -1.83 2.23 0.04
C GLY A 70 -2.60 3.49 -0.41
N ILE A 71 -2.60 3.81 -1.70
CA ILE A 71 -3.47 4.89 -2.20
C ILE A 71 -4.96 4.54 -2.05
N ALA A 72 -5.31 3.25 -2.14
CA ALA A 72 -6.71 2.82 -2.15
C ALA A 72 -7.32 2.73 -0.74
N ASP A 73 -6.50 2.57 0.31
CA ASP A 73 -6.94 2.49 1.70
C ASP A 73 -6.63 3.77 2.51
N ASP A 74 -6.09 4.81 1.86
CA ASP A 74 -5.87 6.10 2.50
C ASP A 74 -7.17 6.68 3.08
N LYS A 75 -7.09 7.28 4.27
CA LYS A 75 -8.26 7.80 4.97
C LYS A 75 -9.02 8.86 4.17
N GLN A 76 -8.35 9.62 3.30
CA GLN A 76 -9.02 10.58 2.41
C GLN A 76 -9.73 9.87 1.26
N VAL A 77 -9.15 8.79 0.75
CA VAL A 77 -9.71 8.02 -0.37
C VAL A 77 -10.95 7.22 0.05
N TYR A 78 -11.02 6.79 1.31
CA TYR A 78 -12.16 6.09 1.90
C TYR A 78 -13.52 6.73 1.54
N MET A 79 -13.65 8.05 1.65
CA MET A 79 -14.90 8.79 1.37
C MET A 79 -15.41 8.62 -0.06
N TYR A 80 -14.54 8.26 -0.99
CA TYR A 80 -14.84 8.12 -2.40
C TYR A 80 -15.24 6.68 -2.80
N VAL A 81 -15.09 5.69 -1.92
CA VAL A 81 -15.42 4.28 -2.21
C VAL A 81 -16.86 4.12 -2.73
N PRO A 82 -17.90 4.76 -2.16
CA PRO A 82 -19.26 4.73 -2.72
C PRO A 82 -19.31 5.20 -4.18
N LYS A 83 -18.63 6.31 -4.50
CA LYS A 83 -18.56 6.85 -5.87
C LYS A 83 -17.79 5.92 -6.80
N MET A 84 -16.75 5.25 -6.31
CA MET A 84 -16.01 4.24 -7.08
C MET A 84 -16.90 3.05 -7.43
N ILE A 85 -17.71 2.56 -6.51
CA ILE A 85 -18.67 1.46 -6.76
C ILE A 85 -19.63 1.88 -7.88
N SER A 86 -20.26 3.05 -7.77
CA SER A 86 -21.17 3.53 -8.80
C SER A 86 -20.47 3.76 -10.15
N PHE A 87 -19.24 4.26 -10.15
CA PHE A 87 -18.47 4.53 -11.37
C PHE A 87 -18.00 3.25 -12.08
N TYR A 88 -17.40 2.31 -11.35
CA TYR A 88 -16.78 1.11 -11.92
C TYR A 88 -17.77 -0.05 -12.12
N LEU A 89 -18.77 -0.17 -11.24
CA LEU A 89 -19.71 -1.28 -11.25
C LEU A 89 -21.11 -0.87 -11.74
N GLY A 90 -21.44 0.43 -11.74
CA GLY A 90 -22.79 0.89 -12.06
C GLY A 90 -23.84 0.49 -11.01
N GLU A 91 -23.38 0.23 -9.78
CA GLU A 91 -24.19 -0.31 -8.69
C GLU A 91 -24.32 0.67 -7.53
N GLU A 92 -25.33 0.43 -6.69
CA GLU A 92 -25.44 1.06 -5.38
C GLU A 92 -24.61 0.29 -4.34
N PRO A 93 -23.83 0.96 -3.48
CA PRO A 93 -23.06 0.29 -2.44
C PRO A 93 -23.93 -0.56 -1.50
N ILE A 94 -23.64 -1.87 -1.42
CA ILE A 94 -24.32 -2.79 -0.49
C ILE A 94 -23.98 -2.41 0.95
N LEU A 95 -22.70 -2.11 1.22
CA LEU A 95 -22.22 -1.63 2.51
C LEU A 95 -22.02 -0.13 2.45
N LYS A 96 -22.63 0.59 3.40
CA LYS A 96 -22.51 2.04 3.50
C LYS A 96 -21.25 2.43 4.26
N ASN A 97 -20.60 3.49 3.81
CA ASN A 97 -19.55 4.14 4.58
C ASN A 97 -20.13 4.82 5.82
N VAL A 98 -19.28 4.95 6.84
CA VAL A 98 -19.53 5.86 7.95
C VAL A 98 -19.41 7.29 7.43
N GLU A 99 -20.32 8.16 7.85
CA GLU A 99 -20.25 9.58 7.51
C GLU A 99 -18.93 10.17 8.01
N THR A 100 -18.20 10.79 7.08
CA THR A 100 -16.84 11.28 7.33
C THR A 100 -16.71 12.66 6.69
N TYR A 101 -16.20 13.62 7.46
CA TYR A 101 -15.99 15.00 7.02
C TYR A 101 -14.50 15.23 6.71
N ALA A 102 -14.21 15.73 5.51
CA ALA A 102 -12.86 16.08 5.11
C ALA A 102 -12.52 17.50 5.57
N CYS A 103 -11.75 17.67 6.66
CA CYS A 103 -11.39 19.02 7.14
C CYS A 103 -10.48 19.82 6.19
N GLY A 104 -10.04 19.24 5.06
CA GLY A 104 -9.42 19.98 3.96
C GLY A 104 -10.42 20.83 3.17
N GLU A 105 -11.71 20.50 3.23
CA GLU A 105 -12.79 21.28 2.64
C GLU A 105 -13.28 22.32 3.66
N PRO A 106 -13.31 23.63 3.32
CA PRO A 106 -13.63 24.69 4.27
C PRO A 106 -14.97 24.52 5.00
N ASP A 107 -16.02 24.14 4.27
CA ASP A 107 -17.37 24.00 4.83
C ASP A 107 -17.47 22.79 5.79
N ALA A 108 -16.81 21.69 5.43
CA ALA A 108 -16.73 20.52 6.29
C ALA A 108 -15.90 20.80 7.56
N CYS A 109 -14.81 21.56 7.43
CA CYS A 109 -13.99 21.99 8.56
C CYS A 109 -14.79 22.88 9.52
N ALA A 110 -15.55 23.86 9.00
CA ALA A 110 -16.43 24.71 9.80
C ALA A 110 -17.46 23.88 10.57
N TYR A 111 -18.14 22.93 9.91
CA TYR A 111 -19.08 22.03 10.55
C TYR A 111 -18.43 21.23 11.70
N VAL A 112 -17.25 20.66 11.46
CA VAL A 112 -16.52 19.87 12.46
C VAL A 112 -16.13 20.73 13.67
N LEU A 113 -15.70 21.98 13.47
CA LEU A 113 -15.35 22.88 14.56
C LEU A 113 -16.58 23.27 15.39
N ASP A 114 -17.72 23.49 14.76
CA ASP A 114 -18.98 23.85 15.44
C ASP A 114 -19.58 22.69 16.26
N HIS A 115 -19.30 21.44 15.86
CA HIS A 115 -19.87 20.23 16.46
C HIS A 115 -18.81 19.32 17.11
N LEU A 116 -17.66 19.90 17.51
CA LEU A 116 -16.49 19.13 17.93
C LEU A 116 -16.77 18.18 19.10
N SER A 117 -17.67 18.54 20.01
CA SER A 117 -18.07 17.70 21.16
C SER A 117 -18.90 16.46 20.78
N GLU A 118 -19.40 16.40 19.55
CA GLU A 118 -20.29 15.34 19.04
C GLU A 118 -19.57 14.41 18.06
N LEU A 119 -18.31 14.73 17.70
CA LEU A 119 -17.55 14.07 16.64
C LEU A 119 -16.29 13.42 17.18
N VAL A 120 -15.80 12.41 16.45
CA VAL A 120 -14.48 11.81 16.68
C VAL A 120 -13.53 12.30 15.59
N VAL A 121 -12.56 13.13 15.98
CA VAL A 121 -11.55 13.68 15.07
C VAL A 121 -10.29 12.81 15.10
N LYS A 122 -9.79 12.45 13.92
CA LYS A 122 -8.57 11.66 13.76
C LYS A 122 -7.69 12.26 12.67
N GLU A 123 -6.38 12.19 12.87
CA GLU A 123 -5.42 12.59 11.84
C GLU A 123 -5.41 11.60 10.66
N VAL A 124 -5.23 12.13 9.44
CA VAL A 124 -5.13 11.32 8.21
C VAL A 124 -3.93 10.38 8.27
N HIS A 125 -2.75 10.88 8.64
CA HIS A 125 -1.50 10.11 8.72
C HIS A 125 -1.13 9.66 10.15
N GLY A 126 -2.12 9.36 10.99
CA GLY A 126 -1.90 8.76 12.31
C GLY A 126 -1.95 7.23 12.30
N SER A 127 -1.03 6.58 13.03
CA SER A 127 -1.19 5.21 13.52
C SER A 127 -2.16 5.22 14.71
N GLY A 128 -3.09 4.28 14.75
CA GLY A 128 -4.29 4.35 15.60
C GLY A 128 -4.06 4.76 17.06
N GLY A 129 -4.86 5.74 17.51
CA GLY A 129 -4.95 6.29 18.86
C GLY A 129 -5.92 7.45 18.86
#